data_AF-A0A8T4NLQ2-F1
#
_entry.id   AF-A0A8T4NLQ2-F1
#
_cell.length_a   1.000
_cell.length_b   1.000
_cell.length_c   1.000
_cell.angle_alpha   90.00
_cell.angle_beta   90.00
_cell.angle_gamma   90.00
#
_symmetry.space_group_name_H-M   'P 1'
#
loop_
_entity.id
_entity.type
_entity.pdbx_description
1 polymer ?
#
loop_
_entity_poly.entity_id
_entity_poly.type
_entity_poly.pdbx_seq_one_letter_code
_entity_poly.pdbx_strand_id
1 'polypeptide(L)'
;MKKRNFARTVEKPWGKEEWIVNKDYCGKILTLKKTSQTSFHYHKQKDETFYVLSGKIVFSSGKEDFVLKPGDIIEISPGDVHRATALEDSKLIEFSTHHLDADSYRLVDGGKVLKAVILCGGKGTRMKPLTYEMPKPLLPVHGRSIIEHLFDLFKKYEVRDIILSVGYLKEKIKEHIGNGEKFELRVAYAEENKPLGTAGCLNLIKDRINETFIVSNGDELKDINLNEMLKQHKQTKALATIALTEVQEPNAYGVARLKGSRILEFVEKPPRGKEPSKFINSGLYILEPEVFRYIPLGFAMLEKDVFPKIAKLGKLHGYKFKGRWFDTGTFGGYEKAIKRWKDIK
;
A
#
# COMPACT_ATOMS: atom_id res chain seq x y z
N MET A 1 44.90 12.95 27.43
CA MET A 1 44.25 12.35 26.24
C MET A 1 42.78 12.77 26.21
N LYS A 2 42.37 13.63 25.27
CA LYS A 2 40.96 14.05 25.13
C LYS A 2 40.13 12.86 24.62
N LYS A 3 39.05 12.52 25.33
CA LYS A 3 38.07 11.49 24.90
C LYS A 3 37.55 11.85 23.52
N ARG A 4 37.91 11.04 22.54
CA ARG A 4 37.43 11.08 21.16
C ARG A 4 35.96 10.61 21.18
N ASN A 5 35.00 11.53 21.26
CA ASN A 5 33.57 11.24 21.06
C ASN A 5 33.35 10.88 19.58
N PHE A 6 33.35 9.58 19.23
CA PHE A 6 33.35 9.12 17.83
C PHE A 6 32.13 8.30 17.40
N ALA A 7 31.14 8.05 18.25
CA ALA A 7 29.96 7.30 17.85
C ALA A 7 28.69 7.98 18.35
N ARG A 8 27.96 8.61 17.43
CA ARG A 8 26.58 9.04 17.66
C ARG A 8 25.67 7.99 17.02
N THR A 9 24.86 7.32 17.83
CA THR A 9 23.79 6.45 17.34
C THR A 9 22.49 7.25 17.31
N VAL A 10 21.77 7.20 16.20
CA VAL A 10 20.46 7.83 16.05
C VAL A 10 19.47 6.75 15.61
N GLU A 11 18.45 6.54 16.44
CA GLU A 11 17.34 5.64 16.13
C GLU A 11 16.45 6.24 15.04
N LYS A 12 16.00 5.39 14.12
CA LYS A 12 15.17 5.77 12.97
C LYS A 12 13.96 4.81 12.87
N PRO A 13 12.86 5.22 12.24
CA PRO A 13 11.71 4.34 12.01
C PRO A 13 12.06 3.03 11.27
N TRP A 14 13.12 3.04 10.46
CA TRP A 14 13.60 1.89 9.69
C TRP A 14 14.72 1.08 10.37
N GLY A 15 15.24 1.52 11.52
CA GLY A 15 16.39 0.92 12.18
C GLY A 15 17.24 1.96 12.89
N LYS A 16 18.53 2.06 12.57
CA LYS A 16 19.41 3.06 13.19
C LYS A 16 20.55 3.48 12.26
N GLU A 17 21.07 4.67 12.50
CA GLU A 17 22.34 5.15 11.93
C GLU A 17 23.40 5.27 13.05
N GLU A 18 24.61 4.79 12.79
CA GLU A 18 25.77 4.88 13.67
C GLU A 18 26.86 5.69 12.96
N TRP A 19 27.14 6.88 13.46
CA TRP A 19 28.07 7.79 12.83
C TRP A 19 29.49 7.40 13.20
N ILE A 20 30.32 7.09 12.19
CA ILE A 20 31.72 6.70 12.36
C ILE A 20 32.63 7.93 12.31
N VAL A 21 32.31 8.87 11.42
CA VAL A 21 33.08 10.10 11.20
C VAL A 21 32.16 11.22 10.74
N ASN A 22 32.40 12.42 11.26
CA ASN A 22 31.64 13.61 10.92
C ASN A 22 32.55 14.84 11.00
N LYS A 23 33.28 15.09 9.92
CA LYS A 23 34.20 16.22 9.75
C LYS A 23 33.99 16.82 8.37
N ASP A 24 35.06 16.94 7.58
CA ASP A 24 35.06 17.31 6.16
C ASP A 24 34.40 16.25 5.28
N TYR A 25 34.03 15.10 5.84
CA TYR A 25 33.25 14.03 5.23
C TYR A 25 32.39 13.37 6.33
N CYS A 26 31.30 12.74 5.92
CA CYS A 26 30.45 11.99 6.84
C CYS A 26 30.38 10.53 6.43
N GLY A 27 30.68 9.65 7.39
CA GLY A 27 30.59 8.21 7.24
C GLY A 27 29.67 7.62 8.31
N LYS A 28 28.68 6.85 7.89
CA LYS A 28 27.67 6.25 8.78
C LYS A 28 27.47 4.78 8.45
N ILE A 29 27.21 3.98 9.48
CA ILE A 29 26.65 2.63 9.31
C ILE A 29 25.15 2.73 9.47
N LEU A 30 24.40 2.31 8.47
CA LEU A 30 22.96 2.17 8.54
C LEU A 30 22.65 0.71 8.82
N THR A 31 21.89 0.45 9.89
CA THR A 31 21.30 -0.86 10.15
C THR A 31 19.81 -0.78 9.84
N LEU A 32 19.37 -1.47 8.79
CA LEU A 32 17.98 -1.53 8.36
C LEU A 32 17.38 -2.87 8.79
N LYS A 33 16.18 -2.82 9.38
CA LYS A 33 15.39 -4.03 9.65
C LYS A 33 14.76 -4.54 8.35
N LYS A 34 14.59 -5.85 8.22
CA LYS A 34 13.83 -6.47 7.13
C LYS A 34 12.48 -5.77 6.97
N THR A 35 12.07 -5.52 5.72
CA THR A 35 10.85 -4.77 5.38
C THR A 35 10.85 -3.32 5.87
N SER A 36 12.03 -2.71 6.02
CA SER A 36 12.15 -1.27 6.24
C SER A 36 12.89 -0.58 5.09
N GLN A 37 12.76 0.73 5.02
CA GLN A 37 13.32 1.55 3.97
C GLN A 37 13.73 2.93 4.49
N THR A 38 14.83 3.47 3.96
CA THR A 38 15.25 4.83 4.24
C THR A 38 14.29 5.85 3.62
N SER A 39 14.52 7.13 3.87
CA SER A 39 13.69 8.18 3.26
C SER A 39 13.96 8.26 1.76
N PHE A 40 12.94 8.61 0.98
CA PHE A 40 13.14 9.00 -0.41
C PHE A 40 13.51 10.46 -0.47
N HIS A 41 14.72 10.74 -0.89
CA HIS A 41 15.28 12.07 -0.84
C HIS A 41 16.36 12.25 -1.88
N TYR A 42 16.78 13.49 -2.07
CA TYR A 42 17.93 13.84 -2.87
C TYR A 42 18.74 14.92 -2.14
N HIS A 43 19.97 15.10 -2.60
CA HIS A 43 20.87 16.16 -2.15
C HIS A 43 21.13 17.15 -3.27
N LYS A 44 21.32 18.45 -2.99
CA LYS A 44 21.67 19.42 -4.05
C LYS A 44 23.16 19.56 -4.26
N GLN A 45 23.98 19.27 -3.24
CA GLN A 45 25.42 19.50 -3.30
C GLN A 45 26.25 18.27 -2.91
N LYS A 46 25.70 17.39 -2.07
CA LYS A 46 26.39 16.22 -1.54
C LYS A 46 26.42 15.06 -2.54
N ASP A 47 27.62 14.56 -2.82
CA ASP A 47 27.84 13.22 -3.36
C ASP A 47 27.78 12.19 -2.23
N GLU A 48 27.21 11.03 -2.55
CA GLU A 48 27.03 9.95 -1.60
C GLU A 48 27.32 8.58 -2.22
N THR A 49 27.92 7.71 -1.43
CA THR A 49 28.24 6.35 -1.83
C THR A 49 27.73 5.39 -0.78
N PHE A 50 27.00 4.36 -1.22
CA PHE A 50 26.59 3.25 -0.37
C PHE A 50 27.41 2.00 -0.68
N TYR A 51 27.89 1.34 0.36
CA TYR A 51 28.53 0.03 0.30
C TYR A 51 27.71 -0.96 1.13
N VAL A 52 27.33 -2.11 0.57
CA VAL A 52 26.54 -3.11 1.29
C VAL A 52 27.45 -4.03 2.11
N LEU A 53 27.31 -4.01 3.44
CA LEU A 53 28.08 -4.87 4.35
C LEU A 53 27.46 -6.26 4.49
N SER A 54 26.13 -6.32 4.65
CA SER A 54 25.42 -7.58 4.87
C SER A 54 23.94 -7.45 4.49
N GLY A 55 23.31 -8.61 4.25
CA GLY A 55 21.90 -8.69 3.89
C GLY A 55 21.67 -8.45 2.40
N LYS A 56 20.47 -7.96 2.07
CA LYS A 56 20.04 -7.74 0.69
C LYS A 56 19.12 -6.53 0.64
N ILE A 57 19.45 -5.56 -0.20
CA ILE A 57 18.66 -4.33 -0.36
C ILE A 57 18.20 -4.14 -1.79
N VAL A 58 17.10 -3.42 -1.95
CA VAL A 58 16.71 -2.78 -3.21
C VAL A 58 17.04 -1.30 -3.09
N PHE A 59 17.84 -0.78 -4.02
CA PHE A 59 18.13 0.63 -4.16
C PHE A 59 17.27 1.20 -5.29
N SER A 60 16.49 2.24 -5.01
CA SER A 60 15.55 2.85 -5.96
C SER A 60 16.01 4.26 -6.31
N SER A 61 16.24 4.56 -7.59
CA SER A 61 16.76 5.87 -8.08
C SER A 61 15.68 6.82 -8.64
N GLY A 62 14.40 6.54 -8.38
CA GLY A 62 13.26 7.24 -8.99
C GLY A 62 13.03 6.95 -10.47
N LYS A 63 14.00 6.30 -11.15
CA LYS A 63 13.88 5.80 -12.53
C LYS A 63 13.87 4.27 -12.56
N GLU A 64 14.76 3.64 -11.79
CA GLU A 64 14.98 2.20 -11.80
C GLU A 64 15.28 1.67 -10.38
N ASP A 65 15.05 0.37 -10.19
CA ASP A 65 15.31 -0.36 -8.94
C ASP A 65 16.46 -1.36 -9.17
N PHE A 66 17.47 -1.34 -8.29
CA PHE A 66 18.64 -2.22 -8.33
C PHE A 66 18.69 -3.09 -7.08
N VAL A 67 18.93 -4.39 -7.25
CA VAL A 67 19.16 -5.29 -6.10
C VAL A 67 20.64 -5.31 -5.77
N LEU A 68 21.00 -4.86 -4.58
CA LEU A 68 22.39 -4.86 -4.08
C LEU A 68 22.59 -5.93 -3.01
N LYS A 69 23.74 -6.61 -3.07
CA LYS A 69 24.20 -7.70 -2.22
C LYS A 69 25.51 -7.29 -1.52
N PRO A 70 25.98 -8.05 -0.52
CA PRO A 70 27.21 -7.71 0.20
C PRO A 70 28.41 -7.57 -0.76
N GLY A 71 29.14 -6.46 -0.67
CA GLY A 71 30.23 -6.12 -1.57
C GLY A 71 29.86 -5.14 -2.69
N ASP A 72 28.57 -4.99 -3.01
CA ASP A 72 28.13 -4.06 -4.03
C ASP A 72 28.24 -2.60 -3.57
N ILE A 73 28.54 -1.71 -4.52
CA ILE A 73 28.70 -0.27 -4.34
C ILE A 73 27.71 0.44 -5.25
N ILE A 74 27.12 1.54 -4.77
CA ILE A 74 26.38 2.48 -5.59
C ILE A 74 26.77 3.92 -5.24
N GLU A 75 26.99 4.73 -6.27
CA GLU A 75 27.28 6.15 -6.18
C GLU A 75 26.04 6.95 -6.54
N ILE A 76 25.87 8.09 -5.88
CA ILE A 76 24.72 8.96 -5.98
C ILE A 76 25.25 10.38 -6.18
N SER A 77 24.93 10.95 -7.32
CA SER A 77 25.31 12.32 -7.64
C SER A 77 24.28 13.32 -7.10
N PRO A 78 24.69 14.58 -6.88
CA PRO A 78 23.76 15.66 -6.55
C PRO A 78 22.58 15.73 -7.54
N GLY A 79 21.37 15.80 -7.00
CA GLY A 79 20.12 15.80 -7.74
C GLY A 79 19.48 14.42 -7.90
N ASP A 80 20.23 13.34 -7.69
CA ASP A 80 19.69 11.98 -7.79
C ASP A 80 18.82 11.65 -6.58
N VAL A 81 17.57 11.27 -6.89
CA VAL A 81 16.61 10.86 -5.88
C VAL A 81 16.82 9.39 -5.56
N HIS A 82 16.91 9.04 -4.28
CA HIS A 82 17.23 7.67 -3.90
C HIS A 82 16.59 7.20 -2.60
N ARG A 83 16.54 5.86 -2.43
CA ARG A 83 16.16 5.14 -1.21
C ARG A 83 16.76 3.74 -1.20
N ALA A 84 17.08 3.24 -0.01
CA ALA A 84 17.41 1.83 0.22
C ALA A 84 16.26 1.13 0.96
N THR A 85 15.83 -0.03 0.45
CA THR A 85 14.79 -0.90 1.03
C THR A 85 15.37 -2.25 1.37
N ALA A 86 15.25 -2.67 2.63
CA ALA A 86 15.81 -3.91 3.15
C ALA A 86 14.89 -5.11 2.86
N LEU A 87 15.35 -6.04 2.03
CA LEU A 87 14.68 -7.34 1.81
C LEU A 87 14.98 -8.33 2.95
N GLU A 88 16.09 -8.12 3.64
CA GLU A 88 16.58 -8.84 4.81
C GLU A 88 17.11 -7.83 5.84
N ASP A 89 17.35 -8.25 7.09
CA ASP A 89 18.09 -7.39 8.03
C ASP A 89 19.46 -7.06 7.41
N SER A 90 19.71 -5.78 7.17
CA SER A 90 20.81 -5.34 6.31
C SER A 90 21.66 -4.27 6.98
N LYS A 91 22.95 -4.25 6.63
CA LYS A 91 23.87 -3.19 7.04
C LYS A 91 24.52 -2.56 5.83
N LEU A 92 24.57 -1.24 5.81
CA LEU A 92 25.16 -0.44 4.76
C LEU A 92 26.17 0.53 5.38
N ILE A 93 27.24 0.84 4.67
CA ILE A 93 28.02 2.04 4.95
C ILE A 93 27.62 3.11 3.95
N GLU A 94 27.28 4.29 4.46
CA GLU A 94 27.08 5.52 3.70
C GLU A 94 28.31 6.39 3.91
N PHE A 95 28.95 6.80 2.82
CA PHE A 95 30.02 7.78 2.81
C PHE A 95 29.62 8.99 1.97
N SER A 96 29.96 10.18 2.43
CA SER A 96 29.59 11.40 1.73
C SER A 96 30.55 12.54 1.98
N THR A 97 30.58 13.48 1.04
CA THR A 97 31.53 14.61 1.05
C THR A 97 31.29 15.61 2.17
N HIS A 98 30.12 15.67 2.81
CA HIS A 98 29.85 16.44 4.05
C HIS A 98 28.42 16.17 4.55
N HIS A 99 28.12 16.45 5.82
CA HIS A 99 26.76 16.34 6.37
C HIS A 99 26.18 17.72 6.72
N LEU A 100 25.35 18.26 5.82
CA LEU A 100 24.48 19.39 6.10
C LEU A 100 23.03 18.89 6.04
N ASP A 101 22.36 18.80 7.19
CA ASP A 101 20.93 18.41 7.26
C ASP A 101 20.05 19.29 6.36
N ALA A 102 20.45 20.55 6.14
CA ALA A 102 19.78 21.50 5.24
C ALA A 102 19.86 21.13 3.75
N ASP A 103 20.79 20.25 3.34
CA ASP A 103 20.95 19.79 1.95
C ASP A 103 20.15 18.51 1.65
N SER A 104 19.45 17.94 2.63
CA SER A 104 18.61 16.76 2.43
C SER A 104 17.16 17.15 2.13
N TYR A 105 16.74 17.05 0.88
CA TYR A 105 15.38 17.34 0.46
C TYR A 105 14.53 16.07 0.43
N ARG A 106 13.75 15.88 1.48
CA ARG A 106 12.94 14.67 1.65
C ARG A 106 11.62 14.77 0.91
N LEU A 107 11.38 13.80 0.03
CA LEU A 107 10.12 13.62 -0.68
C LEU A 107 9.17 12.71 0.10
N VAL A 108 9.71 11.64 0.69
CA VAL A 108 8.94 10.66 1.48
C VAL A 108 9.75 10.23 2.69
N ASP A 109 9.11 10.18 3.87
CA ASP A 109 9.72 9.66 5.09
C ASP A 109 10.04 8.17 5.00
N GLY A 110 11.22 7.80 5.48
CA GLY A 110 11.61 6.41 5.66
C GLY A 110 10.83 5.76 6.80
N GLY A 111 10.78 4.44 6.78
CA GLY A 111 10.03 3.66 7.76
C GLY A 111 9.87 2.23 7.29
N LYS A 112 8.80 1.58 7.71
CA LYS A 112 8.53 0.22 7.28
C LYS A 112 7.76 0.20 5.96
N VAL A 113 7.98 -0.85 5.19
CA VAL A 113 7.37 -1.04 3.88
C VAL A 113 5.91 -1.39 4.09
N LEU A 114 5.04 -0.54 3.56
CA LEU A 114 3.60 -0.72 3.64
C LEU A 114 3.19 -1.93 2.79
N LYS A 115 2.48 -2.89 3.39
CA LYS A 115 1.90 -4.02 2.67
C LYS A 115 0.51 -3.66 2.16
N ALA A 116 0.15 -4.18 0.99
CA ALA A 116 -1.23 -4.17 0.53
C ALA A 116 -1.79 -5.58 0.37
N VAL A 117 -3.07 -5.73 0.66
CA VAL A 117 -3.84 -6.94 0.48
C VAL A 117 -4.89 -6.66 -0.58
N ILE A 118 -4.92 -7.46 -1.65
CA ILE A 118 -5.91 -7.30 -2.71
C ILE A 118 -6.90 -8.46 -2.65
N LEU A 119 -8.19 -8.13 -2.58
CA LEU A 119 -9.28 -9.09 -2.49
C LEU A 119 -9.68 -9.54 -3.89
N CYS A 120 -9.42 -10.80 -4.21
CA CYS A 120 -9.61 -11.40 -5.53
C CYS A 120 -10.44 -12.71 -5.49
N GLY A 121 -11.04 -13.07 -4.36
CA GLY A 121 -11.74 -14.36 -4.17
C GLY A 121 -13.14 -14.46 -4.78
N GLY A 122 -13.74 -13.34 -5.20
CA GLY A 122 -15.15 -13.27 -5.61
C GLY A 122 -15.47 -13.96 -6.94
N LYS A 123 -16.64 -14.63 -7.01
CA LYS A 123 -17.12 -15.32 -8.23
C LYS A 123 -17.53 -14.39 -9.39
N GLY A 124 -17.70 -13.10 -9.14
CA GLY A 124 -18.09 -12.13 -10.18
C GLY A 124 -19.40 -12.48 -10.92
N THR A 125 -20.40 -13.01 -10.22
CA THR A 125 -21.61 -13.61 -10.84
C THR A 125 -22.40 -12.65 -11.74
N ARG A 126 -22.40 -11.35 -11.43
CA ARG A 126 -23.06 -10.29 -12.21
C ARG A 126 -22.40 -10.01 -13.57
N MET A 127 -21.18 -10.53 -13.77
CA MET A 127 -20.39 -10.35 -15.00
C MET A 127 -20.38 -11.61 -15.87
N LYS A 128 -21.19 -12.62 -15.54
CA LYS A 128 -21.35 -13.79 -16.40
C LYS A 128 -21.96 -13.36 -17.76
N PRO A 129 -21.50 -13.94 -18.90
CA PRO A 129 -20.64 -15.12 -19.00
C PRO A 129 -19.12 -14.83 -18.94
N LEU A 130 -18.67 -13.57 -18.95
CA LEU A 130 -17.23 -13.24 -18.96
C LEU A 130 -16.47 -13.90 -17.80
N THR A 131 -17.12 -14.01 -16.64
CA THR A 131 -16.53 -14.60 -15.44
C THR A 131 -16.66 -16.12 -15.32
N TYR A 132 -17.12 -16.83 -16.35
CA TYR A 132 -17.01 -18.30 -16.37
C TYR A 132 -15.56 -18.74 -16.46
N GLU A 133 -14.79 -18.08 -17.33
CA GLU A 133 -13.40 -18.47 -17.63
C GLU A 133 -12.37 -17.43 -17.20
N MET A 134 -12.78 -16.24 -16.77
CA MET A 134 -11.85 -15.19 -16.37
C MET A 134 -12.25 -14.60 -15.01
N PRO A 135 -11.37 -14.66 -13.98
CA PRO A 135 -11.68 -14.00 -12.72
C PRO A 135 -11.80 -12.49 -12.96
N LYS A 136 -12.75 -11.85 -12.27
CA LYS A 136 -13.06 -10.43 -12.48
C LYS A 136 -11.83 -9.49 -12.42
N PRO A 137 -10.88 -9.66 -11.48
CA PRO A 137 -9.64 -8.87 -11.46
C PRO A 137 -8.79 -8.94 -12.75
N LEU A 138 -8.93 -10.00 -13.55
CA LEU A 138 -8.21 -10.20 -14.80
C LEU A 138 -8.93 -9.65 -16.04
N LEU A 139 -10.15 -9.11 -15.91
CA LEU A 139 -10.84 -8.53 -17.05
C LEU A 139 -10.04 -7.34 -17.63
N PRO A 140 -9.90 -7.23 -18.96
CA PRO A 140 -9.01 -6.25 -19.58
C PRO A 140 -9.62 -4.85 -19.73
N VAL A 141 -8.91 -3.82 -19.30
CA VAL A 141 -9.17 -2.42 -19.60
C VAL A 141 -7.93 -1.84 -20.27
N HIS A 142 -8.08 -1.41 -21.53
CA HIS A 142 -6.99 -0.85 -22.36
C HIS A 142 -5.76 -1.77 -22.49
N GLY A 143 -6.01 -3.06 -22.75
CA GLY A 143 -4.96 -4.05 -22.97
C GLY A 143 -4.29 -4.59 -21.70
N ARG A 144 -4.71 -4.11 -20.51
CA ARG A 144 -4.17 -4.52 -19.21
C ARG A 144 -5.30 -4.97 -18.29
N SER A 145 -5.06 -5.93 -17.42
CA SER A 145 -6.07 -6.39 -16.46
C SER A 145 -6.41 -5.32 -15.42
N ILE A 146 -7.61 -5.34 -14.86
CA ILE A 146 -8.02 -4.39 -13.79
C ILE A 146 -7.02 -4.38 -12.63
N ILE A 147 -6.51 -5.54 -12.22
CA ILE A 147 -5.55 -5.63 -11.11
C ILE A 147 -4.19 -4.99 -11.45
N GLU A 148 -3.76 -4.98 -12.72
CA GLU A 148 -2.53 -4.30 -13.14
C GLU A 148 -2.64 -2.78 -12.99
N HIS A 149 -3.81 -2.19 -13.25
CA HIS A 149 -4.04 -0.76 -12.97
C HIS A 149 -3.93 -0.45 -11.48
N LEU A 150 -4.34 -1.39 -10.61
CA LEU A 150 -4.17 -1.25 -9.16
C LEU A 150 -2.70 -1.42 -8.73
N PHE A 151 -1.93 -2.24 -9.44
CA PHE A 151 -0.48 -2.34 -9.24
C PHE A 151 0.22 -1.03 -9.56
N ASP A 152 -0.13 -0.35 -10.66
CA ASP A 152 0.43 0.96 -10.99
C ASP A 152 0.15 1.99 -9.88
N LEU A 153 -1.08 1.99 -9.34
CA LEU A 153 -1.42 2.84 -8.20
C LEU A 153 -0.50 2.57 -7.01
N PHE A 154 -0.32 1.30 -6.64
CA PHE A 154 0.52 0.91 -5.53
C PHE A 154 2.00 1.23 -5.76
N LYS A 155 2.51 1.00 -6.98
CA LYS A 155 3.89 1.34 -7.35
C LYS A 155 4.18 2.82 -7.25
N LYS A 156 3.27 3.68 -7.73
CA LYS A 156 3.37 5.14 -7.61
C LYS A 156 3.55 5.63 -6.18
N TYR A 157 3.03 4.88 -5.20
CA TYR A 157 3.14 5.16 -3.78
C TYR A 157 4.07 4.20 -3.05
N GLU A 158 4.93 3.49 -3.77
CA GLU A 158 6.01 2.65 -3.23
C GLU A 158 5.51 1.49 -2.36
N VAL A 159 4.30 1.02 -2.64
CA VAL A 159 3.68 -0.16 -2.03
C VAL A 159 3.97 -1.36 -2.92
N ARG A 160 5.12 -2.01 -2.69
CA ARG A 160 5.59 -3.14 -3.52
C ARG A 160 5.32 -4.53 -2.94
N ASP A 161 5.01 -4.64 -1.65
CA ASP A 161 4.69 -5.92 -1.00
C ASP A 161 3.18 -6.18 -1.01
N ILE A 162 2.75 -7.14 -1.82
CA ILE A 162 1.34 -7.43 -2.08
C ILE A 162 0.99 -8.85 -1.62
N ILE A 163 -0.16 -8.99 -0.96
CA ILE A 163 -0.80 -10.28 -0.70
C ILE A 163 -2.12 -10.35 -1.48
N LEU A 164 -2.25 -11.31 -2.39
CA LEU A 164 -3.50 -11.56 -3.11
C LEU A 164 -4.33 -12.59 -2.36
N SER A 165 -5.52 -12.20 -1.90
CA SER A 165 -6.52 -13.14 -1.39
C SER A 165 -7.28 -13.73 -2.57
N VAL A 166 -7.00 -14.99 -2.90
CA VAL A 166 -7.51 -15.65 -4.12
C VAL A 166 -8.41 -16.81 -3.77
N GLY A 167 -9.45 -17.03 -4.58
CA GLY A 167 -10.43 -18.09 -4.36
C GLY A 167 -10.93 -18.63 -5.70
N TYR A 168 -12.06 -18.10 -6.18
CA TYR A 168 -12.58 -18.48 -7.49
C TYR A 168 -11.57 -18.24 -8.63
N LEU A 169 -11.31 -19.26 -9.45
CA LEU A 169 -10.32 -19.25 -10.54
C LEU A 169 -8.91 -18.80 -10.10
N LYS A 170 -8.51 -19.10 -8.86
CA LYS A 170 -7.21 -18.72 -8.29
C LYS A 170 -6.01 -19.10 -9.17
N GLU A 171 -6.06 -20.25 -9.86
CA GLU A 171 -4.95 -20.70 -10.70
C GLU A 171 -4.68 -19.73 -11.86
N LYS A 172 -5.74 -19.16 -12.48
CA LYS A 172 -5.58 -18.16 -13.55
C LYS A 172 -4.94 -16.87 -13.02
N ILE A 173 -5.27 -16.47 -11.79
CA ILE A 173 -4.61 -15.31 -11.14
C ILE A 173 -3.14 -15.64 -10.87
N LYS A 174 -2.82 -16.82 -10.34
CA LYS A 174 -1.44 -17.22 -10.04
C LYS A 174 -0.59 -17.34 -11.30
N GLU A 175 -1.14 -17.92 -12.36
CA GLU A 175 -0.48 -18.01 -13.68
C GLU A 175 -0.23 -16.63 -14.27
N HIS A 176 -1.25 -15.76 -14.25
CA HIS A 176 -1.10 -14.41 -14.78
C HIS A 176 -0.19 -13.54 -13.93
N ILE A 177 -0.13 -13.69 -12.60
CA ILE A 177 0.60 -12.77 -11.73
C ILE A 177 2.00 -13.28 -11.32
N GLY A 178 2.15 -14.59 -11.13
CA GLY A 178 3.40 -15.20 -10.68
C GLY A 178 3.83 -14.68 -9.30
N ASN A 179 5.13 -14.49 -9.10
CA ASN A 179 5.69 -13.86 -7.90
C ASN A 179 5.62 -12.32 -7.94
N GLY A 180 5.06 -11.72 -8.99
CA GLY A 180 4.94 -10.27 -9.15
C GLY A 180 6.15 -9.59 -9.80
N GLU A 181 7.26 -10.29 -10.09
CA GLU A 181 8.50 -9.68 -10.59
C GLU A 181 8.29 -8.93 -11.91
N LYS A 182 7.48 -9.48 -12.81
CA LYS A 182 7.15 -8.84 -14.10
C LYS A 182 6.38 -7.51 -13.96
N PHE A 183 5.89 -7.22 -12.77
CA PHE A 183 5.21 -5.98 -12.43
C PHE A 183 6.03 -5.10 -11.49
N GLU A 184 7.27 -5.45 -11.17
CA GLU A 184 8.11 -4.79 -10.15
C GLU A 184 7.49 -4.86 -8.74
N LEU A 185 6.84 -5.98 -8.42
CA LEU A 185 6.18 -6.24 -7.14
C LEU A 185 6.70 -7.53 -6.49
N ARG A 186 6.47 -7.65 -5.19
CA ARG A 186 6.61 -8.90 -4.44
C ARG A 186 5.22 -9.40 -4.09
N VAL A 187 4.76 -10.41 -4.79
CA VAL A 187 3.41 -10.96 -4.64
C VAL A 187 3.47 -12.29 -3.90
N ALA A 188 2.64 -12.41 -2.88
CA ALA A 188 2.35 -13.67 -2.22
C ALA A 188 0.84 -13.90 -2.17
N TYR A 189 0.43 -15.14 -1.91
CA TYR A 189 -0.97 -15.55 -2.00
C TYR A 189 -1.53 -15.93 -0.63
N ALA A 190 -2.82 -15.70 -0.46
CA ALA A 190 -3.65 -16.26 0.61
C ALA A 190 -4.83 -16.97 -0.06
N GLU A 191 -4.83 -18.30 -0.01
CA GLU A 191 -5.79 -19.10 -0.77
C GLU A 191 -7.03 -19.43 0.06
N GLU A 192 -8.19 -19.04 -0.47
CA GLU A 192 -9.50 -19.36 0.09
C GLU A 192 -9.98 -20.72 -0.43
N ASN A 193 -10.08 -21.72 0.46
CA ASN A 193 -10.65 -23.03 0.11
C ASN A 193 -12.18 -22.99 -0.05
N LYS A 194 -12.82 -21.96 0.51
CA LYS A 194 -14.24 -21.65 0.40
C LYS A 194 -14.40 -20.12 0.47
N PRO A 195 -15.47 -19.53 -0.06
CA PRO A 195 -15.68 -18.09 0.06
C PRO A 195 -15.64 -17.65 1.53
N LEU A 196 -14.75 -16.72 1.88
CA LEU A 196 -14.65 -16.15 3.23
C LEU A 196 -15.15 -14.70 3.34
N GLY A 197 -15.54 -14.09 2.22
CA GLY A 197 -15.99 -12.70 2.20
C GLY A 197 -14.84 -11.70 2.36
N THR A 198 -15.16 -10.40 2.35
CA THR A 198 -14.16 -9.33 2.32
C THR A 198 -13.36 -9.18 3.63
N ALA A 199 -13.91 -9.64 4.76
CA ALA A 199 -13.21 -9.62 6.05
C ALA A 199 -12.65 -11.01 6.43
N GLY A 200 -13.42 -12.08 6.21
CA GLY A 200 -13.02 -13.41 6.68
C GLY A 200 -11.70 -13.90 6.08
N CYS A 201 -11.42 -13.55 4.82
CA CYS A 201 -10.15 -13.87 4.17
C CYS A 201 -8.93 -13.20 4.83
N LEU A 202 -9.10 -12.05 5.50
CA LEU A 202 -8.02 -11.37 6.19
C LEU A 202 -7.48 -12.19 7.38
N ASN A 203 -8.30 -13.08 7.97
CA ASN A 203 -7.82 -14.00 9.00
C ASN A 203 -6.74 -14.98 8.51
N LEU A 204 -6.68 -15.25 7.20
CA LEU A 204 -5.65 -16.13 6.62
C LEU A 204 -4.25 -15.50 6.64
N ILE A 205 -4.17 -14.18 6.79
CA ILE A 205 -2.92 -13.41 6.69
C ILE A 205 -2.58 -12.67 7.97
N LYS A 206 -3.37 -12.84 9.04
CA LYS A 206 -3.21 -12.11 10.30
C LYS A 206 -1.77 -12.20 10.85
N ASP A 207 -1.14 -13.38 10.75
CA ASP A 207 0.22 -13.61 11.27
C ASP A 207 1.32 -13.04 10.35
N ARG A 208 0.93 -12.53 9.18
CA ARG A 208 1.81 -11.89 8.18
C ARG A 208 1.70 -10.36 8.21
N ILE A 209 0.78 -9.81 9.00
CA ILE A 209 0.45 -8.40 9.11
C ILE A 209 0.60 -7.95 10.56
N ASN A 210 1.67 -7.21 10.84
CA ASN A 210 2.00 -6.70 12.17
C ASN A 210 1.95 -5.17 12.26
N GLU A 211 1.58 -4.50 11.17
CA GLU A 211 1.56 -3.04 11.04
C GLU A 211 0.39 -2.55 10.20
N THR A 212 0.21 -1.23 10.17
CA THR A 212 -0.71 -0.56 9.25
C THR A 212 -0.54 -1.13 7.84
N PHE A 213 -1.65 -1.44 7.18
CA PHE A 213 -1.66 -2.07 5.87
C PHE A 213 -2.81 -1.56 5.03
N ILE A 214 -2.67 -1.65 3.72
CA ILE A 214 -3.72 -1.31 2.76
C ILE A 214 -4.52 -2.59 2.45
N VAL A 215 -5.82 -2.44 2.30
CA VAL A 215 -6.68 -3.46 1.70
C VAL A 215 -7.41 -2.83 0.52
N SER A 216 -7.47 -3.51 -0.63
CA SER A 216 -8.25 -3.05 -1.77
C SER A 216 -9.03 -4.20 -2.42
N ASN A 217 -10.24 -3.92 -2.88
CA ASN A 217 -10.94 -4.75 -3.85
C ASN A 217 -10.10 -4.79 -5.15
N GLY A 218 -9.96 -5.98 -5.73
CA GLY A 218 -9.17 -6.19 -6.95
C GLY A 218 -9.95 -5.97 -8.25
N ASP A 219 -11.17 -5.45 -8.19
CA ASP A 219 -12.13 -5.44 -9.29
C ASP A 219 -12.77 -4.06 -9.52
N GLU A 220 -12.02 -3.00 -9.21
CA GLU A 220 -12.39 -1.60 -9.35
C GLU A 220 -11.18 -0.80 -9.83
N LEU A 221 -11.40 0.22 -10.66
CA LEU A 221 -10.35 1.16 -11.04
C LEU A 221 -10.45 2.40 -10.15
N LYS A 222 -9.31 2.89 -9.67
CA LYS A 222 -9.27 4.01 -8.73
C LYS A 222 -7.96 4.79 -8.83
N ASP A 223 -8.06 6.12 -8.75
CA ASP A 223 -6.95 7.06 -8.78
C ASP A 223 -6.99 7.87 -7.47
N ILE A 224 -6.31 7.35 -6.44
CA ILE A 224 -6.40 7.84 -5.05
C ILE A 224 -5.01 8.23 -4.57
N ASN A 225 -4.90 9.38 -3.90
CA ASN A 225 -3.64 9.76 -3.27
C ASN A 225 -3.42 8.99 -1.95
N LEU A 226 -2.64 7.90 -2.00
CA LEU A 226 -2.40 7.05 -0.84
C LEU A 226 -1.55 7.73 0.24
N ASN A 227 -0.63 8.62 -0.11
CA ASN A 227 0.16 9.38 0.87
C ASN A 227 -0.73 10.28 1.72
N GLU A 228 -1.65 11.01 1.10
CA GLU A 228 -2.60 11.88 1.81
C GLU A 228 -3.59 11.05 2.65
N MET A 229 -4.07 9.92 2.11
CA MET A 229 -4.93 9.01 2.86
C MET A 229 -4.23 8.44 4.10
N LEU A 230 -2.98 8.00 3.96
CA LEU A 230 -2.16 7.45 5.05
C LEU A 230 -1.82 8.52 6.09
N LYS A 231 -1.50 9.74 5.65
CA LYS A 231 -1.27 10.89 6.53
C LYS A 231 -2.51 11.18 7.37
N GLN A 232 -3.69 11.26 6.74
CA GLN A 232 -4.95 11.45 7.47
C GLN A 232 -5.20 10.30 8.46
N HIS A 233 -5.01 9.05 8.03
CA HIS A 233 -5.20 7.86 8.88
C HIS A 233 -4.38 7.93 10.16
N LYS A 234 -3.09 8.28 10.05
CA LYS A 234 -2.18 8.44 11.20
C LYS A 234 -2.59 9.61 12.09
N GLN A 235 -2.95 10.76 11.50
CA GLN A 235 -3.36 11.96 12.25
C GLN A 235 -4.63 11.72 13.08
N THR A 236 -5.59 10.97 12.55
CA THR A 236 -6.85 10.68 13.25
C THR A 236 -6.74 9.53 14.24
N LYS A 237 -5.62 8.79 14.25
CA LYS A 237 -5.43 7.56 15.04
C LYS A 237 -6.61 6.59 14.83
N ALA A 238 -7.03 6.48 13.57
CA ALA A 238 -8.13 5.63 13.15
C ALA A 238 -7.72 4.16 13.25
N LEU A 239 -8.68 3.28 13.55
CA LEU A 239 -8.48 1.83 13.40
C LEU A 239 -8.66 1.41 11.94
N ALA A 240 -9.54 2.10 11.23
CA ALA A 240 -9.80 1.88 9.81
C ALA A 240 -10.13 3.21 9.14
N THR A 241 -9.59 3.43 7.95
CA THR A 241 -9.96 4.54 7.07
C THR A 241 -10.42 4.01 5.72
N ILE A 242 -11.63 4.39 5.32
CA ILE A 242 -12.26 3.99 4.05
C ILE A 242 -12.05 5.10 3.03
N ALA A 243 -11.59 4.77 1.83
CA ALA A 243 -11.61 5.71 0.71
C ALA A 243 -13.05 5.89 0.22
N LEU A 244 -13.52 7.15 0.21
CA LEU A 244 -14.89 7.50 -0.14
C LEU A 244 -14.93 8.39 -1.38
N THR A 245 -15.88 8.10 -2.26
CA THR A 245 -16.22 8.96 -3.41
C THR A 245 -17.70 9.31 -3.38
N GLU A 246 -18.07 10.41 -4.03
CA GLU A 246 -19.45 10.88 -4.10
C GLU A 246 -20.12 10.38 -5.38
N VAL A 247 -21.31 9.80 -5.26
CA VAL A 247 -22.10 9.31 -6.41
C VAL A 247 -23.55 9.78 -6.32
N GLN A 248 -24.24 9.83 -7.46
CA GLN A 248 -25.66 10.22 -7.48
C GLN A 248 -26.60 9.10 -6.99
N GLU A 249 -26.26 7.83 -7.24
CA GLU A 249 -27.06 6.67 -6.87
C GLU A 249 -26.26 5.75 -5.92
N PRO A 250 -26.31 6.01 -4.59
CA PRO A 250 -25.45 5.32 -3.63
C PRO A 250 -26.00 3.98 -3.13
N ASN A 251 -27.28 3.66 -3.37
CA ASN A 251 -27.95 2.46 -2.84
C ASN A 251 -27.34 1.11 -3.28
N ALA A 252 -26.52 1.11 -4.33
CA ALA A 252 -25.81 -0.09 -4.80
C ALA A 252 -24.53 -0.42 -3.99
N TYR A 253 -24.12 0.45 -3.06
CA TYR A 253 -22.84 0.40 -2.36
C TYR A 253 -22.98 0.57 -0.85
N GLY A 254 -21.87 0.42 -0.12
CA GLY A 254 -21.78 0.84 1.28
C GLY A 254 -21.71 2.35 1.39
N VAL A 255 -22.60 2.96 2.18
CA VAL A 255 -22.77 4.41 2.29
C VAL A 255 -22.36 4.88 3.69
N ALA A 256 -21.55 5.93 3.74
CA ALA A 256 -21.01 6.47 4.98
C ALA A 256 -21.61 7.84 5.33
N ARG A 257 -22.12 8.01 6.55
CA ARG A 257 -22.47 9.31 7.12
C ARG A 257 -21.29 9.89 7.89
N LEU A 258 -20.88 11.10 7.54
CA LEU A 258 -19.65 11.72 8.04
C LEU A 258 -19.94 12.88 9.00
N LYS A 259 -19.04 13.07 9.98
CA LYS A 259 -18.83 14.34 10.70
C LYS A 259 -17.34 14.66 10.66
N GLY A 260 -16.95 15.64 9.84
CA GLY A 260 -15.54 15.83 9.47
C GLY A 260 -15.03 14.61 8.69
N SER A 261 -13.94 14.00 9.15
CA SER A 261 -13.45 12.72 8.61
C SER A 261 -14.00 11.49 9.34
N ARG A 262 -14.66 11.63 10.49
CA ARG A 262 -15.18 10.49 11.26
C ARG A 262 -16.46 9.97 10.61
N ILE A 263 -16.56 8.65 10.46
CA ILE A 263 -17.80 7.98 10.02
C ILE A 263 -18.65 7.72 11.26
N LEU A 264 -19.82 8.36 11.31
CA LEU A 264 -20.81 8.17 12.38
C LEU A 264 -21.62 6.89 12.16
N GLU A 265 -21.85 6.54 10.91
CA GLU A 265 -22.71 5.45 10.49
C GLU A 265 -22.25 4.93 9.13
N PHE A 266 -22.21 3.61 8.98
CA PHE A 266 -21.87 2.93 7.73
C PHE A 266 -22.97 1.90 7.45
N VAL A 267 -23.62 1.99 6.28
CA VAL A 267 -24.74 1.13 5.89
C VAL A 267 -24.44 0.47 4.55
N GLU A 268 -24.37 -0.85 4.51
CA GLU A 268 -24.17 -1.61 3.27
C GLU A 268 -25.48 -1.68 2.47
N LYS A 269 -25.47 -1.15 1.25
CA LYS A 269 -26.60 -1.19 0.29
C LYS A 269 -27.92 -0.75 0.92
N PRO A 270 -28.01 0.50 1.41
CA PRO A 270 -29.23 1.03 1.99
C PRO A 270 -30.38 0.98 0.95
N PRO A 271 -31.63 0.81 1.40
CA PRO A 271 -32.79 0.93 0.52
C PRO A 271 -32.82 2.29 -0.19
N ARG A 272 -33.30 2.31 -1.43
CA ARG A 272 -33.40 3.54 -2.23
C ARG A 272 -34.22 4.60 -1.48
N GLY A 273 -33.69 5.82 -1.41
CA GLY A 273 -34.28 6.95 -0.68
C GLY A 273 -34.03 6.96 0.84
N LYS A 274 -33.34 5.96 1.39
CA LYS A 274 -32.93 5.88 2.80
C LYS A 274 -31.41 5.96 2.97
N GLU A 275 -30.71 6.45 1.96
CA GLU A 275 -29.25 6.50 1.98
C GLU A 275 -28.80 7.64 2.91
N PRO A 276 -27.88 7.39 3.85
CA PRO A 276 -27.54 8.38 4.87
C PRO A 276 -26.64 9.51 4.34
N SER A 277 -26.11 9.37 3.11
CA SER A 277 -25.36 10.39 2.36
C SER A 277 -25.17 9.95 0.90
N LYS A 278 -24.40 10.71 0.12
CA LYS A 278 -23.92 10.36 -1.23
C LYS A 278 -22.50 9.78 -1.25
N PHE A 279 -21.84 9.64 -0.11
CA PHE A 279 -20.46 9.14 -0.01
C PHE A 279 -20.43 7.62 0.12
N ILE A 280 -19.89 6.97 -0.90
CA ILE A 280 -19.83 5.51 -0.98
C ILE A 280 -18.43 4.97 -0.75
N ASN A 281 -18.37 3.75 -0.24
CA ASN A 281 -17.17 2.93 -0.14
C ASN A 281 -16.63 2.61 -1.54
N SER A 282 -15.40 3.06 -1.82
CA SER A 282 -14.70 2.84 -3.09
C SER A 282 -13.77 1.62 -3.08
N GLY A 283 -13.94 0.72 -2.11
CA GLY A 283 -13.23 -0.55 -2.03
C GLY A 283 -11.73 -0.43 -1.78
N LEU A 284 -11.26 0.64 -1.14
CA LEU A 284 -9.87 0.77 -0.68
C LEU A 284 -9.85 1.28 0.77
N TYR A 285 -9.00 0.65 1.58
CA TYR A 285 -8.98 0.81 3.03
C TYR A 285 -7.53 0.90 3.53
N ILE A 286 -7.30 1.70 4.56
CA ILE A 286 -6.11 1.61 5.40
C ILE A 286 -6.55 1.10 6.76
N LEU A 287 -5.95 0.02 7.23
CA LEU A 287 -6.33 -0.68 8.44
C LEU A 287 -5.11 -0.82 9.37
N GLU A 288 -5.35 -0.76 10.67
CA GLU A 288 -4.38 -1.16 11.69
C GLU A 288 -4.56 -2.65 12.06
N PRO A 289 -3.51 -3.37 12.49
CA PRO A 289 -3.58 -4.79 12.84
C PRO A 289 -4.66 -5.13 13.89
N GLU A 290 -4.98 -4.21 14.78
CA GLU A 290 -6.02 -4.39 15.79
C GLU A 290 -7.41 -4.66 15.17
N VAL A 291 -7.59 -4.38 13.87
CA VAL A 291 -8.82 -4.70 13.13
C VAL A 291 -9.15 -6.19 13.20
N PHE A 292 -8.15 -7.09 13.25
CA PHE A 292 -8.35 -8.54 13.27
C PHE A 292 -9.20 -8.98 14.47
N ARG A 293 -9.18 -8.25 15.60
CA ARG A 293 -9.99 -8.53 16.79
C ARG A 293 -11.49 -8.43 16.54
N TYR A 294 -11.90 -7.73 15.48
CA TYR A 294 -13.31 -7.48 15.14
C TYR A 294 -13.82 -8.37 14.00
N ILE A 295 -12.93 -9.15 13.37
CA ILE A 295 -13.25 -10.02 12.24
C ILE A 295 -13.75 -11.38 12.78
N PRO A 296 -15.01 -11.76 12.53
CA PRO A 296 -15.51 -13.09 12.87
C PRO A 296 -14.72 -14.21 12.17
N LEU A 297 -14.69 -15.39 12.77
CA LEU A 297 -14.19 -16.59 12.09
C LEU A 297 -15.16 -17.02 10.98
N GLY A 298 -14.63 -17.52 9.87
CA GLY A 298 -15.43 -17.98 8.73
C GLY A 298 -15.79 -16.84 7.76
N PHE A 299 -16.99 -16.94 7.16
CA PHE A 299 -17.46 -15.93 6.21
C PHE A 299 -17.82 -14.63 6.93
N ALA A 300 -17.20 -13.53 6.55
CA ALA A 300 -17.50 -12.21 7.09
C ALA A 300 -17.19 -11.12 6.05
N MET A 301 -17.95 -10.03 6.10
CA MET A 301 -17.77 -8.86 5.23
C MET A 301 -17.37 -7.64 6.04
N LEU A 302 -16.37 -6.90 5.57
CA LEU A 302 -15.91 -5.66 6.21
C LEU A 302 -17.07 -4.67 6.36
N GLU A 303 -17.87 -4.56 5.31
CA GLU A 303 -18.96 -3.60 5.14
C GLU A 303 -20.14 -3.84 6.09
N LYS A 304 -20.38 -5.10 6.48
CA LYS A 304 -21.51 -5.48 7.34
C LYS A 304 -21.08 -5.84 8.76
N ASP A 305 -19.99 -6.59 8.91
CA ASP A 305 -19.64 -7.24 10.16
C ASP A 305 -18.58 -6.48 10.96
N VAL A 306 -17.81 -5.60 10.31
CA VAL A 306 -16.62 -4.95 10.90
C VAL A 306 -16.79 -3.43 10.98
N PHE A 307 -16.95 -2.74 9.86
CA PHE A 307 -17.02 -1.27 9.82
C PHE A 307 -18.13 -0.69 10.69
N PRO A 308 -19.37 -1.22 10.72
CA PRO A 308 -20.39 -0.70 11.63
C PRO A 308 -19.99 -0.77 13.11
N LYS A 309 -19.22 -1.79 13.53
CA LYS A 309 -18.71 -1.90 14.91
C LYS A 309 -17.63 -0.86 15.18
N ILE A 310 -16.68 -0.70 14.26
CA ILE A 310 -15.60 0.29 14.39
C ILE A 310 -16.15 1.73 14.36
N ALA A 311 -17.21 1.99 13.59
CA ALA A 311 -17.91 3.27 13.58
C ALA A 311 -18.49 3.62 14.97
N LYS A 312 -19.14 2.65 15.63
CA LYS A 312 -19.67 2.82 17.01
C LYS A 312 -18.58 3.13 18.02
N LEU A 313 -17.37 2.58 17.84
CA LEU A 313 -16.19 2.89 18.65
C LEU A 313 -15.58 4.27 18.35
N GLY A 314 -16.05 4.95 17.31
CA GLY A 314 -15.51 6.24 16.90
C GLY A 314 -14.13 6.17 16.26
N LYS A 315 -13.73 5.00 15.78
CA LYS A 315 -12.41 4.72 15.21
C LYS A 315 -12.44 4.49 13.70
N LEU A 316 -13.61 4.64 13.08
CA LEU A 316 -13.78 4.54 11.62
C LEU A 316 -13.76 5.95 11.01
N HIS A 317 -12.88 6.15 10.04
CA HIS A 317 -12.76 7.40 9.31
C HIS A 317 -12.97 7.21 7.82
N GLY A 318 -13.40 8.27 7.14
CA GLY A 318 -13.51 8.38 5.70
C GLY A 318 -12.46 9.32 5.14
N TYR A 319 -11.80 8.92 4.07
CA TYR A 319 -10.95 9.78 3.24
C TYR A 319 -11.68 10.09 1.94
N LYS A 320 -12.16 11.32 1.79
CA LYS A 320 -12.85 11.76 0.57
C LYS A 320 -11.82 12.10 -0.50
N PHE A 321 -11.79 11.33 -1.59
CA PHE A 321 -10.89 11.61 -2.72
C PHE A 321 -11.66 12.21 -3.90
N LYS A 322 -10.97 13.02 -4.71
CA LYS A 322 -11.52 13.67 -5.91
C LYS A 322 -11.10 12.99 -7.21
N GLY A 323 -10.21 12.00 -7.13
CA GLY A 323 -9.76 11.26 -8.30
C GLY A 323 -10.83 10.34 -8.87
N ARG A 324 -10.48 9.67 -9.97
CA ARG A 324 -11.44 8.84 -10.72
C ARG A 324 -11.66 7.52 -10.01
N TRP A 325 -12.88 7.01 -10.13
CA TRP A 325 -13.27 5.70 -9.63
C TRP A 325 -14.31 5.07 -10.56
N PHE A 326 -14.14 3.79 -10.85
CA PHE A 326 -15.07 3.01 -11.67
C PHE A 326 -15.32 1.65 -11.05
N ASP A 327 -16.58 1.38 -10.70
CA ASP A 327 -17.05 0.02 -10.40
C ASP A 327 -17.15 -0.78 -11.70
N THR A 328 -16.42 -1.90 -11.79
CA THR A 328 -16.50 -2.83 -12.92
C THR A 328 -17.41 -4.03 -12.64
N GLY A 329 -18.19 -4.00 -11.54
CA GLY A 329 -19.06 -5.07 -11.04
C GLY A 329 -20.32 -5.33 -11.85
N THR A 330 -20.57 -4.54 -12.88
CA THR A 330 -21.67 -4.70 -13.84
C THR A 330 -21.15 -4.40 -15.24
N PHE A 331 -21.81 -4.93 -16.27
CA PHE A 331 -21.45 -4.66 -17.67
C PHE A 331 -21.44 -3.17 -17.98
N GLY A 332 -22.45 -2.42 -17.54
CA GLY A 332 -22.49 -0.96 -17.77
C GLY A 332 -21.39 -0.20 -17.03
N GLY A 333 -21.00 -0.65 -15.83
CA GLY A 333 -19.85 -0.08 -15.10
C GLY A 333 -18.53 -0.37 -15.80
N TYR A 334 -18.34 -1.61 -16.25
CA TYR A 334 -17.16 -2.04 -17.00
C TYR A 334 -17.02 -1.34 -18.36
N GLU A 335 -18.11 -1.19 -19.11
CA GLU A 335 -18.11 -0.44 -20.37
C GLU A 335 -17.74 1.04 -20.15
N LYS A 336 -18.26 1.67 -19.09
CA LYS A 336 -17.89 3.03 -18.71
C LYS A 336 -16.40 3.12 -18.36
N ALA A 337 -15.86 2.12 -17.66
CA ALA A 337 -14.44 2.04 -17.35
C ALA A 337 -13.59 1.98 -18.63
N ILE A 338 -13.92 1.10 -19.58
CA ILE A 338 -13.24 1.01 -20.88
C ILE A 338 -13.28 2.34 -21.65
N LYS A 339 -14.40 3.06 -21.63
CA LYS A 339 -14.50 4.32 -22.40
C LYS A 339 -13.80 5.51 -21.75
N ARG A 340 -13.70 5.54 -20.42
CA ARG A 340 -13.40 6.77 -19.66
C ARG A 340 -12.22 6.67 -18.73
N TRP A 341 -11.71 5.47 -18.46
CA TRP A 341 -10.47 5.32 -17.72
C TRP A 341 -9.34 6.02 -18.48
N LYS A 342 -8.41 6.61 -17.73
CA LYS A 342 -7.13 7.05 -18.27
C LYS A 342 -6.09 6.62 -17.25
N ASP A 343 -5.01 6.05 -17.71
CA ASP A 343 -4.01 5.45 -16.84
C ASP A 343 -3.48 6.45 -15.80
N ILE A 344 -3.03 5.90 -14.68
CA ILE A 344 -2.42 6.67 -13.61
C ILE A 344 -1.07 7.17 -14.15
N LYS A 345 -0.90 8.49 -14.14
CA LYS A 345 0.36 9.14 -14.51
C LYS A 345 1.35 9.10 -13.38
#